data_AF-A0A5Q4D875-F1
#
_entry.id   AF-A0A5Q4D875-F1
#
_cell.length_a   1.000
_cell.length_b   1.000
_cell.length_c   1.000
_cell.angle_alpha   90.00
_cell.angle_beta   90.00
_cell.angle_gamma   90.00
#
_symmetry.space_group_name_H-M   'P 1'
#
loop_
_entity.id
_entity.type
_entity.pdbx_description
1 polymer ?
#
loop_
_entity_poly.entity_id
_entity_poly.type
_entity_poly.pdbx_seq_one_letter_code
_entity_poly.pdbx_strand_id
1 'polypeptide(L)'
;MHINVHTHIFTLRTVLSREAVRVMAQRLTDRGVPDLLVRALARVLERLLDRPEVLNEQELLARLLGELRQVSGFDRFVQDNLSRVPFNVVIRGDALERLPLETLRSALDQLTSAMAPEDDPRGRPFDIVATLRLAMKGTITEVADELLDQLEPEDAIVALMMDIRAEDEPERDLRNFRLQIEGTREAALQRPGRVLPFFAVHPGRPEHFALMREGIESGAFLGVKLYPSLGYEIGSPELRRVYAFCIEADVPVLLHCSHGGFYRDKSFVDYCDPRNWDEVLAGELENLRVCFAHFGGWDSLGTPGGLAEGTWGGTILRLMRERPAVYTDLAFHTDQIHDPAAEDHYFRTLAGLLDEDRLSRRILFGSDSWLLRMEMTEALFWRYFREKMSEVDFRKIAVRGPRSFLGFPEEGGGGETTPKPRANLQRHLDFLTRHASQVGAYPTAWVQQLTGVTFEAEREPADWRRQSVPARAIYALAREYMSGSQRNGGYAAGRDLRLRDLRYWDPRDPNFEGQTCLGLARDLVGACEDHGDYAHGWDRNRAIERLHEVFRQGEKTLVKVAGLLDMIFHFDRAMV
;
A
#
# COMPACT_ATOMS: atom_id res chain seq x y z
N MET A 1 -7.93 -5.42 -14.83
CA MET A 1 -7.30 -4.41 -13.96
C MET A 1 -8.37 -3.59 -13.27
N HIS A 2 -8.55 -3.82 -11.98
CA HIS A 2 -9.11 -2.89 -11.02
C HIS A 2 -8.03 -1.94 -10.53
N ILE A 3 -8.42 -0.75 -10.06
CA ILE A 3 -7.51 0.24 -9.52
C ILE A 3 -8.07 0.73 -8.18
N ASN A 4 -7.28 0.55 -7.11
CA ASN A 4 -7.50 1.24 -5.85
C ASN A 4 -6.83 2.62 -5.93
N VAL A 5 -7.63 3.69 -5.93
CA VAL A 5 -7.10 5.05 -6.11
C VAL A 5 -6.55 5.68 -4.83
N HIS A 6 -6.59 4.97 -3.71
CA HIS A 6 -6.23 5.52 -2.40
C HIS A 6 -5.49 4.50 -1.55
N THR A 7 -4.15 4.55 -1.60
CA THR A 7 -3.29 3.63 -0.85
C THR A 7 -2.06 4.35 -0.33
N HIS A 8 -1.84 4.36 0.98
CA HIS A 8 -0.61 4.90 1.56
C HIS A 8 0.49 3.82 1.63
N ILE A 9 1.71 4.11 1.15
CA ILE A 9 2.79 3.11 1.05
C ILE A 9 4.11 3.49 1.73
N PHE A 10 4.11 4.44 2.66
CA PHE A 10 5.34 4.87 3.34
C PHE A 10 5.77 3.90 4.46
N THR A 11 7.07 3.92 4.77
CA THR A 11 7.64 3.27 5.96
C THR A 11 7.78 4.28 7.10
N LEU A 12 7.95 3.80 8.34
CA LEU A 12 8.34 4.63 9.48
C LEU A 12 9.63 5.40 9.17
N ARG A 13 10.61 4.79 8.50
CA ARG A 13 11.87 5.48 8.16
C ARG A 13 11.66 6.70 7.25
N THR A 14 10.59 6.71 6.46
CA THR A 14 10.32 7.75 5.46
C THR A 14 9.27 8.79 5.91
N VAL A 15 8.50 8.49 6.96
CA VAL A 15 7.42 9.39 7.45
C VAL A 15 7.65 9.88 8.87
N LEU A 16 8.46 9.17 9.66
CA LEU A 16 8.56 9.43 11.09
C LEU A 16 9.32 10.74 11.35
N SER A 17 8.65 11.61 12.08
CA SER A 17 9.12 12.86 12.66
C SER A 17 8.45 12.97 14.03
N ARG A 18 8.90 13.91 14.87
CA ARG A 18 8.19 14.16 16.16
C ARG A 18 6.74 14.54 15.92
N GLU A 19 6.49 15.30 14.86
CA GLU A 19 5.15 15.69 14.45
C GLU A 19 4.33 14.49 13.96
N ALA A 20 4.92 13.59 13.18
CA ALA A 20 4.26 12.35 12.76
C ALA A 20 3.87 11.48 13.96
N VAL A 21 4.76 11.30 14.95
CA VAL A 21 4.42 10.58 16.18
C VAL A 21 3.25 11.23 16.89
N ARG A 22 3.25 12.56 17.01
CA ARG A 22 2.19 13.32 17.68
C ARG A 22 0.84 13.14 16.98
N VAL A 23 0.77 13.30 15.65
CA VAL A 23 -0.51 13.14 14.92
C VAL A 23 -0.98 11.68 14.89
N MET A 24 -0.06 10.71 14.86
CA MET A 24 -0.40 9.29 14.98
C MET A 24 -0.97 8.98 16.37
N ALA A 25 -0.33 9.48 17.44
CA ALA A 25 -0.82 9.33 18.79
C ALA A 25 -2.21 9.97 18.98
N GLN A 26 -2.40 11.20 18.47
CA GLN A 26 -3.69 11.89 18.52
C GLN A 26 -4.79 11.08 17.82
N ARG A 27 -4.52 10.57 16.62
CA ARG A 27 -5.50 9.74 15.88
C ARG A 27 -5.90 8.49 16.67
N LEU A 28 -4.95 7.84 17.34
CA LEU A 28 -5.25 6.68 18.18
C LEU A 28 -6.13 7.09 19.37
N THR A 29 -5.82 8.21 20.02
CA THR A 29 -6.65 8.78 21.09
C THR A 29 -8.08 9.07 20.63
N ASP A 30 -8.26 9.70 19.48
CA ASP A 30 -9.59 10.02 18.93
C ASP A 30 -10.41 8.77 18.62
N ARG A 31 -9.72 7.68 18.27
CA ARG A 31 -10.32 6.37 18.03
C ARG A 31 -10.63 5.60 19.32
N GLY A 32 -10.42 6.21 20.48
CA GLY A 32 -10.67 5.59 21.79
C GLY A 32 -9.60 4.60 22.20
N VAL A 33 -8.41 4.61 21.58
CA VAL A 33 -7.30 3.77 22.04
C VAL A 33 -6.87 4.24 23.44
N PRO A 34 -6.72 3.31 24.40
CA PRO A 34 -6.37 3.65 25.78
C PRO A 34 -5.08 4.47 25.88
N ASP A 35 -5.10 5.53 26.67
CA ASP A 35 -3.99 6.48 26.84
C ASP A 35 -2.68 5.83 27.32
N LEU A 36 -2.76 4.76 28.13
CA LEU A 36 -1.58 3.97 28.51
C LEU A 36 -0.88 3.36 27.28
N LEU A 37 -1.66 2.81 26.35
CA LEU A 37 -1.16 2.18 25.13
C LEU A 37 -0.66 3.23 24.13
N VAL A 38 -1.39 4.33 23.98
CA VAL A 38 -0.97 5.45 23.11
C VAL A 38 0.39 5.99 23.56
N ARG A 39 0.58 6.24 24.87
CA ARG A 39 1.86 6.72 25.41
C ARG A 39 2.99 5.70 25.23
N ALA A 40 2.73 4.42 25.47
CA ALA A 40 3.74 3.38 25.27
C ALA A 40 4.17 3.29 23.80
N LEU A 41 3.20 3.31 22.88
CA LEU A 41 3.49 3.29 21.44
C LEU A 41 4.25 4.54 21.00
N ALA A 42 3.84 5.73 21.46
CA ALA A 42 4.54 6.98 21.17
C ALA A 42 6.02 6.89 21.58
N ARG A 43 6.32 6.35 22.77
CA ARG A 43 7.71 6.12 23.22
C ARG A 43 8.47 5.12 22.36
N VAL A 44 7.82 4.04 21.89
CA VAL A 44 8.45 3.10 20.94
C VAL A 44 8.80 3.82 19.64
N LEU A 45 7.88 4.60 19.10
CA LEU A 45 8.08 5.35 17.86
C LEU A 45 9.16 6.43 18.02
N GLU A 46 9.17 7.20 19.11
CA GLU A 46 10.22 8.18 19.40
C GLU A 46 11.61 7.53 19.47
N ARG A 47 11.73 6.35 20.08
CA ARG A 47 12.99 5.61 20.10
C ARG A 47 13.41 5.15 18.72
N LEU A 48 12.47 4.68 17.89
CA LEU A 48 12.74 4.30 16.50
C LEU A 48 13.13 5.50 15.64
N LEU A 49 12.60 6.68 15.94
CA LEU A 49 12.99 7.93 15.29
C LEU A 49 14.45 8.30 15.61
N ASP A 50 14.85 8.15 16.88
CA ASP A 50 16.21 8.47 17.32
C ASP A 50 17.23 7.37 16.96
N ARG A 51 16.78 6.10 16.92
CA ARG A 51 17.58 4.91 16.56
C ARG A 51 16.77 4.00 15.62
N PRO A 52 16.87 4.22 14.30
CA PRO A 52 16.13 3.43 13.32
C PRO A 52 16.56 1.96 13.30
N GLU A 53 15.62 1.07 13.58
CA GLU A 53 15.82 -0.38 13.61
C GLU A 53 14.65 -1.06 12.88
N VAL A 54 14.92 -2.19 12.21
CA VAL A 54 13.86 -3.07 11.68
C VAL A 54 13.59 -4.10 12.75
N LEU A 55 12.38 -4.10 13.28
CA LEU A 55 11.96 -5.05 14.30
C LEU A 55 11.05 -6.10 13.67
N ASN A 56 11.26 -7.35 14.05
CA ASN A 56 10.25 -8.38 13.82
C ASN A 56 9.09 -8.23 14.84
N GLU A 57 8.03 -9.01 14.65
CA GLU A 57 6.85 -8.93 15.51
C GLU A 57 7.17 -9.20 16.98
N GLN A 58 8.00 -10.20 17.29
CA GLN A 58 8.37 -10.54 18.66
C GLN A 58 9.09 -9.37 19.34
N GLU A 59 10.05 -8.75 18.65
CA GLU A 59 10.79 -7.60 19.15
C GLU A 59 9.88 -6.37 19.35
N LEU A 60 8.97 -6.10 18.41
CA LEU A 60 8.02 -5.00 18.52
C LEU A 60 7.10 -5.17 19.74
N LEU A 61 6.52 -6.37 19.91
CA LEU A 61 5.64 -6.65 21.05
C LEU A 61 6.38 -6.62 22.38
N ALA A 62 7.61 -7.16 22.42
CA ALA A 62 8.45 -7.11 23.61
C ALA A 62 8.76 -5.67 24.02
N ARG A 63 9.08 -4.79 23.06
CA ARG A 63 9.33 -3.36 23.33
C ARG A 63 8.07 -2.62 23.75
N LEU A 64 6.94 -2.88 23.10
CA LEU A 64 5.66 -2.27 23.47
C LEU A 64 5.26 -2.63 24.90
N LEU A 65 5.36 -3.91 25.28
CA LEU A 65 5.16 -4.37 26.65
C LEU A 65 6.18 -3.77 27.62
N GLY A 66 7.43 -3.64 27.20
CA GLY A 66 8.48 -2.97 27.95
C GLY A 66 8.12 -1.51 28.25
N GLU A 67 7.66 -0.77 27.25
CA GLU A 67 7.23 0.62 27.39
C GLU A 67 5.98 0.77 28.24
N LEU A 68 4.99 -0.12 28.06
CA LEU A 68 3.77 -0.15 28.86
C LEU A 68 4.08 -0.22 30.37
N ARG A 69 5.03 -1.09 30.77
CA ARG A 69 5.49 -1.19 32.17
C ARG A 69 6.10 0.10 32.72
N GLN A 70 6.59 0.98 31.84
CA GLN A 70 7.18 2.27 32.22
C GLN A 70 6.16 3.41 32.20
N VAL A 71 4.90 3.17 31.81
CA VAL A 71 3.85 4.20 31.84
C VAL A 71 3.24 4.29 33.24
N SER A 72 3.22 5.51 33.80
CA SER A 72 2.65 5.76 35.12
C SER A 72 1.18 5.32 35.18
N GLY A 73 0.82 4.57 36.21
CA GLY A 73 -0.53 4.03 36.40
C GLY A 73 -0.76 2.65 35.79
N PHE A 74 0.18 2.11 35.01
CA PHE A 74 0.06 0.77 34.43
C PHE A 74 -0.08 -0.34 35.49
N ASP A 75 0.77 -0.33 36.53
CA ASP A 75 0.69 -1.35 37.60
C ASP A 75 -0.66 -1.34 38.32
N ARG A 76 -1.22 -0.15 38.56
CA ARG A 76 -2.55 0.01 39.14
C ARG A 76 -3.62 -0.51 38.20
N PHE A 77 -3.54 -0.17 36.91
CA PHE A 77 -4.47 -0.67 35.90
C PHE A 77 -4.52 -2.20 35.86
N VAL A 78 -3.34 -2.85 35.87
CA VAL A 78 -3.25 -4.33 35.89
C VAL A 78 -3.89 -4.89 37.16
N GLN A 79 -3.62 -4.28 38.33
CA GLN A 79 -4.23 -4.70 39.59
C GLN A 79 -5.76 -4.55 39.60
N ASP A 80 -6.29 -3.46 39.05
CA ASP A 80 -7.72 -3.16 39.11
C ASP A 80 -8.54 -3.99 38.10
N ASN A 81 -7.97 -4.28 36.92
CA ASN A 81 -8.72 -4.86 35.79
C ASN A 81 -8.38 -6.32 35.50
N LEU A 82 -7.16 -6.77 35.81
CA LEU A 82 -6.73 -8.14 35.52
C LEU A 82 -6.70 -9.06 36.74
N SER A 83 -6.84 -8.53 37.97
CA SER A 83 -6.91 -9.34 39.20
C SER A 83 -8.14 -10.23 39.32
N ARG A 84 -9.17 -9.99 38.50
CA ARG A 84 -10.43 -10.75 38.45
C ARG A 84 -10.44 -11.85 37.39
N VAL A 85 -9.40 -11.94 36.56
CA VAL A 85 -9.26 -12.93 35.50
C VAL A 85 -8.64 -14.21 36.11
N PRO A 86 -9.13 -15.43 35.81
CA PRO A 86 -8.72 -16.67 36.49
C PRO A 86 -7.25 -17.08 36.28
N PHE A 87 -6.47 -16.32 35.51
CA PHE A 87 -5.04 -16.51 35.30
C PHE A 87 -4.30 -15.17 35.50
N ASN A 88 -3.22 -15.21 36.28
CA ASN A 88 -2.33 -14.07 36.49
C ASN A 88 -1.19 -14.13 35.47
N VAL A 89 -1.12 -13.18 34.53
CA VAL A 89 0.08 -12.99 33.71
C VAL A 89 1.09 -12.19 34.53
N VAL A 90 1.99 -12.91 35.19
CA VAL A 90 3.11 -12.32 35.93
C VAL A 90 4.31 -12.22 35.01
N ILE A 91 4.50 -11.05 34.39
CA ILE A 91 5.73 -10.74 33.65
C ILE A 91 6.84 -10.49 34.67
N ARG A 92 7.65 -11.51 34.97
CA ARG A 92 8.83 -11.40 35.86
C ARG A 92 10.11 -11.46 35.03
N GLY A 93 10.94 -10.43 35.16
CA GLY A 93 12.26 -10.32 34.53
C GLY A 93 12.37 -9.22 33.47
N ASP A 94 13.62 -8.92 33.10
CA ASP A 94 13.96 -7.84 32.15
C ASP A 94 14.12 -8.36 30.71
N ALA A 95 14.02 -9.68 30.50
CA ALA A 95 14.29 -10.33 29.21
C ALA A 95 13.00 -10.62 28.41
N LEU A 96 12.13 -9.61 28.24
CA LEU A 96 10.89 -9.73 27.45
C LEU A 96 11.13 -10.26 26.03
N GLU A 97 12.25 -9.89 25.43
CA GLU A 97 12.65 -10.31 24.07
C GLU A 97 12.87 -11.83 23.95
N ARG A 98 13.09 -12.54 25.06
CA ARG A 98 13.28 -14.01 25.08
C ARG A 98 11.96 -14.78 25.19
N LEU A 99 10.83 -14.09 25.38
CA LEU A 99 9.53 -14.73 25.47
C LEU A 99 9.05 -15.19 24.08
N PRO A 100 8.34 -16.33 23.99
CA PRO A 100 7.71 -16.75 22.74
C PRO A 100 6.73 -15.70 22.22
N LEU A 101 6.66 -15.54 20.90
CA LEU A 101 5.77 -14.60 20.22
C LEU A 101 4.31 -14.72 20.69
N GLU A 102 3.78 -15.94 20.77
CA GLU A 102 2.39 -16.20 21.19
C GLU A 102 2.12 -15.76 22.64
N THR A 103 3.14 -15.82 23.51
CA THR A 103 3.03 -15.31 24.89
C THR A 103 2.93 -13.78 24.90
N LEU A 104 3.73 -13.09 24.08
CA LEU A 104 3.69 -11.64 23.97
C LEU A 104 2.37 -11.15 23.37
N ARG A 105 1.88 -11.83 22.32
CA ARG A 105 0.57 -11.58 21.71
C ARG A 105 -0.55 -11.73 22.72
N SER A 106 -0.62 -12.89 23.38
CA SER A 106 -1.67 -13.16 24.36
C SER A 106 -1.68 -12.15 25.51
N ALA A 107 -0.50 -11.72 25.99
CA ALA A 107 -0.40 -10.69 27.02
C ALA A 107 -0.96 -9.33 26.56
N LEU A 108 -0.62 -8.89 25.33
CA LEU A 108 -1.14 -7.64 24.77
C LEU A 108 -2.64 -7.73 24.45
N ASP A 109 -3.11 -8.85 23.94
CA ASP A 109 -4.55 -9.07 23.68
C ASP A 109 -5.37 -9.00 24.96
N GLN A 110 -4.88 -9.60 26.06
CA GLN A 110 -5.54 -9.51 27.36
C GLN A 110 -5.55 -8.09 27.92
N LEU A 111 -4.42 -7.38 27.81
CA LEU A 111 -4.32 -5.98 28.25
C LEU A 111 -5.28 -5.08 27.46
N THR A 112 -5.28 -5.20 26.14
CA THR A 112 -6.14 -4.39 25.26
C THR A 112 -7.61 -4.72 25.45
N SER A 113 -7.96 -6.00 25.61
CA SER A 113 -9.34 -6.42 25.91
C SER A 113 -9.83 -5.88 27.25
N ALA A 114 -8.98 -5.88 28.28
CA ALA A 114 -9.32 -5.30 29.59
C ALA A 114 -9.41 -3.76 29.57
N MET A 115 -8.85 -3.11 28.55
CA MET A 115 -8.94 -1.66 28.37
C MET A 115 -10.10 -1.24 27.44
N ALA A 116 -10.74 -2.18 26.72
CA ALA A 116 -11.85 -1.88 25.84
C ALA A 116 -13.14 -1.60 26.64
N PRO A 117 -13.97 -0.61 26.26
CA PRO A 117 -15.27 -0.38 26.88
C PRO A 117 -16.21 -1.59 26.74
N GLU A 118 -17.02 -1.88 27.76
CA GLU A 118 -17.95 -3.04 27.80
C GLU A 118 -18.96 -3.05 26.62
N ASP A 119 -19.26 -1.90 26.02
CA ASP A 119 -20.28 -1.71 24.98
C ASP A 119 -19.70 -1.33 23.59
N ASP A 120 -18.39 -1.49 23.34
CA ASP A 120 -17.81 -1.16 22.03
C ASP A 120 -17.73 -2.38 21.09
N PRO A 121 -18.64 -2.53 20.11
CA PRO A 121 -18.58 -3.62 19.13
C PRO A 121 -17.36 -3.56 18.19
N ARG A 122 -16.60 -2.45 18.22
CA ARG A 122 -15.30 -2.31 17.53
C ARG A 122 -14.17 -3.06 18.24
N GLY A 123 -14.46 -3.72 19.36
CA GLY A 123 -13.55 -4.51 20.21
C GLY A 123 -12.87 -5.70 19.54
N ARG A 124 -12.13 -5.45 18.47
CA ARG A 124 -10.98 -6.26 18.08
C ARG A 124 -9.76 -5.44 18.45
N PRO A 125 -8.65 -6.05 18.92
CA PRO A 125 -7.42 -5.31 19.08
C PRO A 125 -7.15 -4.64 17.73
N PHE A 126 -7.27 -3.31 17.69
CA PHE A 126 -6.85 -2.52 16.53
C PHE A 126 -5.54 -3.15 16.07
N ASP A 127 -5.43 -3.52 14.80
CA ASP A 127 -4.26 -4.27 14.35
C ASP A 127 -3.07 -3.31 14.16
N ILE A 128 -2.80 -2.54 15.21
CA ILE A 128 -1.68 -1.61 15.41
C ILE A 128 -0.40 -2.38 15.19
N VAL A 129 -0.32 -3.63 15.66
CA VAL A 129 0.87 -4.48 15.45
C VAL A 129 1.07 -4.78 13.98
N ALA A 130 0.06 -5.24 13.23
CA ALA A 130 0.23 -5.46 11.79
C ALA A 130 0.45 -4.15 11.03
N THR A 131 -0.21 -3.06 11.42
CA THR A 131 -0.03 -1.73 10.85
C THR A 131 1.41 -1.26 11.03
N LEU A 132 1.98 -1.43 12.23
CA LEU A 132 3.37 -1.13 12.52
C LEU A 132 4.31 -2.07 11.77
N ARG A 133 4.03 -3.38 11.71
CA ARG A 133 4.85 -4.33 10.94
C ARG A 133 4.91 -3.96 9.46
N LEU A 134 3.79 -3.54 8.88
CA LEU A 134 3.74 -3.03 7.52
C LEU A 134 4.55 -1.73 7.41
N ALA A 135 4.35 -0.78 8.33
CA ALA A 135 5.11 0.47 8.35
C ALA A 135 6.62 0.27 8.60
N MET A 136 7.03 -0.82 9.23
CA MET A 136 8.42 -1.10 9.62
C MET A 136 9.22 -1.88 8.57
N LYS A 137 8.62 -2.15 7.41
CA LYS A 137 9.35 -2.68 6.26
C LYS A 137 10.57 -1.81 5.93
N GLY A 138 11.59 -2.44 5.36
CA GLY A 138 12.86 -1.82 5.05
C GLY A 138 12.75 -0.78 3.93
N THR A 139 11.83 -1.00 2.98
CA THR A 139 11.61 -0.13 1.83
C THR A 139 10.12 0.11 1.58
N ILE A 140 9.81 1.18 0.84
CA ILE A 140 8.45 1.47 0.36
C ILE A 140 7.97 0.40 -0.64
N THR A 141 8.88 -0.18 -1.44
CA THR A 141 8.58 -1.31 -2.33
C THR A 141 8.05 -2.52 -1.55
N GLU A 142 8.68 -2.89 -0.42
CA GLU A 142 8.20 -3.98 0.42
C GLU A 142 6.81 -3.70 1.04
N VAL A 143 6.48 -2.43 1.31
CA VAL A 143 5.14 -2.04 1.75
C VAL A 143 4.14 -2.22 0.61
N ALA A 144 4.49 -1.76 -0.59
CA ALA A 144 3.66 -1.92 -1.78
C ALA A 144 3.41 -3.40 -2.08
N ASP A 145 4.42 -4.27 -1.95
CA ASP A 145 4.29 -5.71 -2.16
C ASP A 145 3.24 -6.36 -1.26
N GLU A 146 3.30 -6.10 0.05
CA GLU A 146 2.31 -6.66 1.00
C GLU A 146 0.88 -6.23 0.68
N LEU A 147 0.70 -5.06 0.07
CA LEU A 147 -0.60 -4.56 -0.37
C LEU A 147 -1.01 -5.19 -1.71
N LEU A 148 -0.09 -5.25 -2.67
CA LEU A 148 -0.32 -5.84 -4.00
C LEU A 148 -0.55 -7.35 -3.95
N ASP A 149 0.02 -8.05 -2.97
CA ASP A 149 -0.16 -9.48 -2.73
C ASP A 149 -1.60 -9.87 -2.42
N GLN A 150 -2.42 -8.90 -2.00
CA GLN A 150 -3.84 -9.07 -1.74
C GLN A 150 -4.71 -8.78 -2.97
N LEU A 151 -4.08 -8.40 -4.10
CA LEU A 151 -4.74 -8.00 -5.34
C LEU A 151 -4.38 -8.95 -6.50
N GLU A 152 -5.16 -8.90 -7.57
CA GLU A 152 -4.88 -9.68 -8.78
C GLU A 152 -3.61 -9.17 -9.51
N PRO A 153 -2.94 -10.02 -10.30
CA PRO A 153 -1.68 -9.67 -10.98
C PRO A 153 -1.72 -8.41 -11.86
N GLU A 154 -2.88 -8.02 -12.36
CA GLU A 154 -3.06 -6.83 -13.22
C GLU A 154 -3.63 -5.63 -12.46
N ASP A 155 -3.96 -5.75 -11.18
CA ASP A 155 -4.66 -4.71 -10.41
C ASP A 155 -3.70 -3.69 -9.79
N ALA A 156 -3.99 -2.41 -9.93
CA ALA A 156 -3.08 -1.35 -9.53
C ALA A 156 -3.52 -0.63 -8.25
N ILE A 157 -2.55 -0.02 -7.57
CA ILE A 157 -2.75 0.92 -6.47
C ILE A 157 -2.24 2.31 -6.86
N VAL A 158 -2.93 3.34 -6.42
CA VAL A 158 -2.40 4.71 -6.43
C VAL A 158 -1.69 4.94 -5.11
N ALA A 159 -0.38 5.07 -5.19
CA ALA A 159 0.52 5.21 -4.06
C ALA A 159 0.58 6.67 -3.60
N LEU A 160 0.07 6.93 -2.41
CA LEU A 160 -0.06 8.26 -1.82
C LEU A 160 1.02 8.50 -0.77
N MET A 161 1.89 9.45 -1.05
CA MET A 161 2.82 9.99 -0.05
C MET A 161 2.09 10.81 1.04
N MET A 162 2.80 11.07 2.13
CA MET A 162 2.40 11.97 3.21
C MET A 162 3.53 12.95 3.54
N ASP A 163 3.21 14.24 3.63
CA ASP A 163 4.13 15.30 4.04
C ASP A 163 3.72 15.85 5.43
N ILE A 164 4.00 15.05 6.47
CA ILE A 164 3.71 15.39 7.87
C ILE A 164 4.91 16.14 8.47
N ARG A 165 4.91 17.46 8.31
CA ARG A 165 6.00 18.33 8.78
C ARG A 165 5.62 19.19 9.97
N ALA A 166 6.59 19.44 10.83
CA ALA A 166 6.52 20.50 11.84
C ALA A 166 6.78 21.87 11.20
N GLU A 167 6.47 22.96 11.92
CA GLU A 167 6.86 24.33 11.49
C GLU A 167 8.38 24.45 11.38
N ASP A 168 9.07 24.09 12.46
CA ASP A 168 10.53 23.99 12.55
C ASP A 168 10.98 22.57 12.17
N GLU A 169 11.12 22.32 10.87
CA GLU A 169 11.53 21.01 10.36
C GLU A 169 13.06 20.84 10.45
N PRO A 170 13.57 19.86 11.21
CA PRO A 170 15.00 19.55 11.23
C PRO A 170 15.41 18.83 9.95
N GLU A 171 16.69 18.96 9.56
CA GLU A 171 17.25 18.34 8.33
C GLU A 171 17.00 16.81 8.25
N ARG A 172 16.96 16.12 9.40
CA ARG A 172 16.61 14.69 9.44
C ARG A 172 15.23 14.41 8.87
N ASP A 173 14.23 15.21 9.23
CA ASP A 173 12.84 14.99 8.85
C ASP A 173 12.65 15.34 7.35
N LEU A 174 13.34 16.39 6.87
CA LEU A 174 13.46 16.70 5.44
C LEU A 174 14.10 15.52 4.66
N ARG A 175 15.17 14.93 5.20
CA ARG A 175 15.80 13.74 4.60
C ARG A 175 14.84 12.55 4.56
N ASN A 176 14.01 12.35 5.58
CA ASN A 176 12.99 11.30 5.58
C ASN A 176 11.96 11.52 4.47
N PHE A 177 11.51 12.77 4.28
CA PHE A 177 10.61 13.12 3.18
C PHE A 177 11.25 12.85 1.80
N ARG A 178 12.54 13.21 1.60
CA ARG A 178 13.29 12.88 0.38
C ARG A 178 13.43 11.37 0.16
N LEU A 179 13.65 10.59 1.22
CA LEU A 179 13.63 9.12 1.14
C LEU A 179 12.25 8.58 0.77
N GLN A 180 11.17 9.27 1.17
CA GLN A 180 9.81 8.92 0.77
C GLN A 180 9.60 9.14 -0.74
N ILE A 181 10.10 10.26 -1.28
CA ILE A 181 10.07 10.56 -2.72
C ILE A 181 10.78 9.43 -3.49
N GLU A 182 12.03 9.14 -3.11
CA GLU A 182 12.84 8.13 -3.79
C GLU A 182 12.23 6.73 -3.65
N GLY A 183 11.81 6.33 -2.45
CA GLY A 183 11.19 5.03 -2.24
C GLY A 183 9.86 4.85 -2.99
N THR A 184 9.07 5.93 -3.15
CA THR A 184 7.82 5.87 -3.93
C THR A 184 8.08 5.77 -5.42
N ARG A 185 9.07 6.52 -5.94
CA ARG A 185 9.57 6.38 -7.32
C ARG A 185 10.08 4.96 -7.57
N GLU A 186 10.89 4.45 -6.65
CA GLU A 186 11.46 3.11 -6.74
C GLU A 186 10.36 2.05 -6.77
N ALA A 187 9.35 2.12 -5.89
CA ALA A 187 8.24 1.18 -5.92
C ALA A 187 7.50 1.17 -7.28
N ALA A 188 7.36 2.32 -7.94
CA ALA A 188 6.79 2.39 -9.29
C ALA A 188 7.66 1.74 -10.37
N LEU A 189 8.99 1.85 -10.28
CA LEU A 189 9.93 1.15 -11.15
C LEU A 189 9.98 -0.35 -10.88
N GLN A 190 9.90 -0.74 -9.60
CA GLN A 190 9.97 -2.13 -9.18
C GLN A 190 8.67 -2.88 -9.50
N ARG A 191 7.53 -2.19 -9.55
CA ARG A 191 6.20 -2.74 -9.85
C ARG A 191 5.50 -1.96 -10.99
N PRO A 192 6.07 -1.98 -12.20
CA PRO A 192 5.65 -1.13 -13.30
C PRO A 192 4.21 -1.43 -13.73
N GLY A 193 3.35 -0.42 -13.67
CA GLY A 193 1.93 -0.52 -14.01
C GLY A 193 1.03 -1.05 -12.89
N ARG A 194 1.62 -1.41 -11.73
CA ARG A 194 0.90 -1.82 -10.51
C ARG A 194 0.92 -0.72 -9.45
N VAL A 195 2.00 0.06 -9.37
CA VAL A 195 2.13 1.20 -8.43
C VAL A 195 2.09 2.50 -9.22
N LEU A 196 1.07 3.32 -8.96
CA LEU A 196 0.83 4.60 -9.62
C LEU A 196 1.07 5.77 -8.64
N PRO A 197 2.26 6.39 -8.65
CA PRO A 197 2.70 7.27 -7.56
C PRO A 197 2.13 8.69 -7.63
N PHE A 198 1.67 9.22 -6.49
CA PHE A 198 1.23 10.60 -6.31
C PHE A 198 2.12 11.33 -5.30
N PHE A 199 2.55 12.54 -5.68
CA PHE A 199 3.49 13.34 -4.92
C PHE A 199 2.77 14.15 -3.84
N ALA A 200 3.17 14.05 -2.58
CA ALA A 200 2.57 14.85 -1.50
C ALA A 200 3.12 16.29 -1.50
N VAL A 201 2.23 17.27 -1.38
CA VAL A 201 2.60 18.68 -1.28
C VAL A 201 2.14 19.26 0.06
N HIS A 202 3.08 19.92 0.75
CA HIS A 202 2.80 20.80 1.87
C HIS A 202 3.39 22.20 1.58
N PRO A 203 2.57 23.27 1.44
CA PRO A 203 3.05 24.59 1.01
C PRO A 203 4.04 25.23 2.01
N GLY A 204 3.95 24.88 3.29
CA GLY A 204 4.92 25.27 4.31
C GLY A 204 6.36 24.75 4.12
N ARG A 205 6.61 23.80 3.20
CA ARG A 205 7.96 23.35 2.83
C ARG A 205 8.51 24.30 1.75
N PRO A 206 9.62 25.04 1.96
CA PRO A 206 10.08 26.05 0.99
C PRO A 206 10.28 25.55 -0.44
N GLU A 207 10.75 24.30 -0.60
CA GLU A 207 11.03 23.65 -1.88
C GLU A 207 9.85 22.81 -2.45
N HIS A 208 8.65 22.86 -1.83
CA HIS A 208 7.50 22.00 -2.19
C HIS A 208 7.19 22.00 -3.70
N PHE A 209 7.13 23.19 -4.31
CA PHE A 209 6.78 23.33 -5.72
C PHE A 209 7.89 22.79 -6.62
N ALA A 210 9.16 23.03 -6.28
CA ALA A 210 10.30 22.58 -7.07
C ALA A 210 10.41 21.05 -7.07
N LEU A 211 10.31 20.42 -5.89
CA LEU A 211 10.34 18.96 -5.75
C LEU A 211 9.16 18.29 -6.46
N MET A 212 7.94 18.83 -6.27
CA MET A 212 6.75 18.29 -6.95
C MET A 212 6.89 18.39 -8.47
N ARG A 213 7.29 19.56 -8.98
CA ARG A 213 7.47 19.78 -10.42
C ARG A 213 8.50 18.82 -11.00
N GLU A 214 9.65 18.65 -10.35
CA GLU A 214 10.68 17.69 -10.77
C GLU A 214 10.15 16.25 -10.82
N GLY A 215 9.41 15.82 -9.80
CA GLY A 215 8.77 14.51 -9.75
C GLY A 215 7.77 14.27 -10.88
N ILE A 216 6.96 15.30 -11.22
CA ILE A 216 5.97 15.23 -12.29
C ILE A 216 6.60 15.32 -13.68
N GLU A 217 7.54 16.25 -13.91
CA GLU A 217 8.20 16.47 -15.21
C GLU A 217 9.11 15.29 -15.58
N SER A 218 9.74 14.66 -14.60
CA SER A 218 10.50 13.43 -14.81
C SER A 218 9.61 12.24 -15.17
N GLY A 219 8.29 12.32 -14.94
CA GLY A 219 7.34 11.22 -15.09
C GLY A 219 7.37 10.20 -13.96
N ALA A 220 8.20 10.40 -12.94
CA ALA A 220 8.26 9.53 -11.77
C ALA A 220 6.96 9.56 -10.95
N PHE A 221 6.18 10.65 -11.03
CA PHE A 221 4.90 10.82 -10.36
C PHE A 221 3.78 11.12 -11.36
N LEU A 222 2.62 10.49 -11.16
CA LEU A 222 1.44 10.57 -12.02
C LEU A 222 0.45 11.67 -11.57
N GLY A 223 0.46 12.01 -10.28
CA GLY A 223 -0.51 12.89 -9.64
C GLY A 223 0.04 13.61 -8.42
N VAL A 224 -0.80 14.45 -7.79
CA VAL A 224 -0.48 15.20 -6.57
C VAL A 224 -1.43 14.82 -5.44
N LYS A 225 -0.92 14.65 -4.23
CA LYS A 225 -1.70 14.43 -2.99
C LYS A 225 -1.65 15.68 -2.11
N LEU A 226 -2.82 16.08 -1.61
CA LEU A 226 -2.99 17.16 -0.64
C LEU A 226 -3.68 16.65 0.64
N TYR A 227 -3.32 17.26 1.77
CA TYR A 227 -3.78 16.92 3.12
C TYR A 227 -3.88 18.20 3.99
N PRO A 228 -4.88 19.06 3.77
CA PRO A 228 -4.96 20.41 4.36
C PRO A 228 -5.00 20.43 5.89
N SER A 229 -5.59 19.41 6.52
CA SER A 229 -5.65 19.28 7.98
C SER A 229 -4.26 19.15 8.64
N LEU A 230 -3.20 18.96 7.86
CA LEU A 230 -1.81 19.08 8.34
C LEU A 230 -1.36 20.54 8.54
N GLY A 231 -2.23 21.52 8.29
CA GLY A 231 -2.06 22.90 8.74
C GLY A 231 -1.91 23.92 7.64
N TYR A 232 -2.58 23.74 6.50
CA TYR A 232 -2.57 24.72 5.41
C TYR A 232 -3.93 24.87 4.74
N GLU A 233 -4.22 26.08 4.28
CA GLU A 233 -5.45 26.39 3.56
C GLU A 233 -5.29 26.14 2.05
N ILE A 234 -6.32 25.54 1.44
CA ILE A 234 -6.35 25.21 0.00
C ILE A 234 -6.38 26.46 -0.90
N GLY A 235 -6.80 27.62 -0.38
CA GLY A 235 -6.86 28.88 -1.13
C GLY A 235 -5.53 29.62 -1.25
N SER A 236 -4.48 29.15 -0.57
CA SER A 236 -3.18 29.83 -0.45
C SER A 236 -2.51 30.09 -1.82
N PRO A 237 -1.79 31.23 -1.98
CA PRO A 237 -1.05 31.53 -3.21
C PRO A 237 -0.07 30.42 -3.64
N GLU A 238 0.56 29.77 -2.66
CA GLU A 238 1.48 28.66 -2.85
C GLU A 238 0.79 27.48 -3.53
N LEU A 239 -0.41 27.11 -3.09
CA LEU A 239 -1.19 26.05 -3.70
C LEU A 239 -1.84 26.46 -5.02
N ARG A 240 -2.24 27.73 -5.19
CA ARG A 240 -2.71 28.23 -6.49
C ARG A 240 -1.66 28.04 -7.59
N ARG A 241 -0.38 28.21 -7.26
CA ARG A 241 0.73 27.91 -8.18
C ARG A 241 0.81 26.41 -8.51
N VAL A 242 0.59 25.54 -7.52
CA VAL A 242 0.53 24.08 -7.72
C VAL A 242 -0.63 23.71 -8.65
N TYR A 243 -1.81 24.29 -8.45
CA TYR A 243 -3.00 24.03 -9.28
C TYR A 243 -2.81 24.47 -10.73
N ALA A 244 -2.26 25.67 -10.95
CA ALA A 244 -1.97 26.17 -12.29
C ALA A 244 -1.03 25.21 -13.04
N PHE A 245 0.04 24.75 -12.38
CA PHE A 245 0.93 23.74 -12.95
C PHE A 245 0.22 22.41 -13.21
N CYS A 246 -0.65 21.95 -12.31
CA CYS A 246 -1.40 20.71 -12.52
C CYS A 246 -2.33 20.79 -13.74
N ILE A 247 -2.91 21.96 -14.04
CA ILE A 247 -3.68 22.16 -15.28
C ILE A 247 -2.76 22.12 -16.50
N GLU A 248 -1.68 22.90 -16.49
CA GLU A 248 -0.72 22.97 -17.61
C GLU A 248 -0.14 21.59 -17.95
N ALA A 249 0.28 20.86 -16.93
CA ALA A 249 0.86 19.53 -17.08
C ALA A 249 -0.20 18.42 -17.20
N ASP A 250 -1.50 18.74 -17.10
CA ASP A 250 -2.61 17.79 -17.09
C ASP A 250 -2.43 16.68 -16.04
N VAL A 251 -2.30 17.07 -14.77
CA VAL A 251 -2.02 16.21 -13.60
C VAL A 251 -3.22 16.19 -12.66
N PRO A 252 -3.71 15.00 -12.24
CA PRO A 252 -4.78 14.89 -11.25
C PRO A 252 -4.30 15.19 -9.83
N VAL A 253 -5.18 15.79 -9.03
CA VAL A 253 -5.00 16.07 -7.60
C VAL A 253 -5.94 15.18 -6.78
N LEU A 254 -5.42 14.51 -5.76
CA LEU A 254 -6.22 13.82 -4.75
C LEU A 254 -6.08 14.56 -3.42
N LEU A 255 -7.20 14.95 -2.84
CA LEU A 255 -7.30 15.76 -1.63
C LEU A 255 -7.90 14.92 -0.50
N HIS A 256 -7.31 14.93 0.68
CA HIS A 256 -7.99 14.44 1.89
C HIS A 256 -9.23 15.30 2.20
N CYS A 257 -10.42 14.70 2.22
CA CYS A 257 -11.69 15.41 2.39
C CYS A 257 -12.67 14.65 3.30
N SER A 258 -12.28 14.43 4.57
CA SER A 258 -13.18 13.93 5.62
C SER A 258 -12.90 14.59 6.96
N HIS A 259 -13.84 14.44 7.90
CA HIS A 259 -13.70 14.91 9.28
C HIS A 259 -12.68 14.10 10.10
N GLY A 260 -12.30 12.92 9.60
CA GLY A 260 -11.29 12.05 10.21
C GLY A 260 -9.92 12.23 9.56
N GLY A 261 -9.02 11.27 9.80
CA GLY A 261 -7.68 11.29 9.20
C GLY A 261 -6.59 11.65 10.20
N PHE A 262 -5.49 12.19 9.69
CA PHE A 262 -4.48 12.88 10.49
C PHE A 262 -4.76 14.39 10.47
N TYR A 263 -4.56 15.05 11.59
CA TYR A 263 -4.64 16.50 11.62
C TYR A 263 -3.60 17.03 12.60
N ARG A 264 -3.03 18.19 12.27
CA ARG A 264 -2.07 18.86 13.14
C ARG A 264 -2.79 19.48 14.34
N ASP A 265 -3.89 20.16 14.07
CA ASP A 265 -4.81 20.68 15.08
C ASP A 265 -6.24 20.40 14.63
N LYS A 266 -7.14 20.14 15.58
CA LYS A 266 -8.53 19.81 15.27
C LYS A 266 -9.24 20.94 14.51
N SER A 267 -8.85 22.19 14.75
CA SER A 267 -9.36 23.35 14.01
C SER A 267 -8.97 23.34 12.52
N PHE A 268 -7.93 22.63 12.12
CA PHE A 268 -7.51 22.53 10.72
C PHE A 268 -8.30 21.48 9.93
N VAL A 269 -9.16 20.69 10.58
CA VAL A 269 -10.09 19.80 9.86
C VAL A 269 -10.96 20.62 8.90
N ASP A 270 -11.37 21.83 9.27
CA ASP A 270 -12.17 22.72 8.43
C ASP A 270 -11.43 23.22 7.19
N TYR A 271 -10.10 23.09 7.12
CA TYR A 271 -9.35 23.36 5.88
C TYR A 271 -9.62 22.32 4.79
N CYS A 272 -10.09 21.13 5.17
CA CYS A 272 -10.52 20.08 4.26
C CYS A 272 -11.95 20.28 3.76
N ASP A 273 -12.68 21.30 4.23
CA ASP A 273 -14.08 21.51 3.86
C ASP A 273 -14.22 21.77 2.35
N PRO A 274 -15.07 21.00 1.64
CA PRO A 274 -15.25 21.14 0.20
C PRO A 274 -15.80 22.52 -0.23
N ARG A 275 -16.43 23.29 0.66
CA ARG A 275 -16.94 24.64 0.36
C ARG A 275 -15.82 25.62 0.08
N ASN A 276 -14.63 25.39 0.64
CA ASN A 276 -13.47 26.24 0.38
C ASN A 276 -13.05 26.20 -1.11
N TRP A 277 -13.45 25.16 -1.85
CA TRP A 277 -13.06 24.96 -3.25
C TRP A 277 -13.92 25.71 -4.26
N ASP A 278 -15.04 26.33 -3.86
CA ASP A 278 -15.89 27.09 -4.80
C ASP A 278 -15.11 28.24 -5.47
N GLU A 279 -14.29 28.95 -4.70
CA GLU A 279 -13.41 30.01 -5.23
C GLU A 279 -12.18 29.46 -5.96
N VAL A 280 -11.67 28.30 -5.54
CA VAL A 280 -10.51 27.67 -6.18
C VAL A 280 -10.88 27.15 -7.56
N LEU A 281 -12.05 26.55 -7.73
CA LEU A 281 -12.51 25.98 -9.01
C LEU A 281 -13.26 26.99 -9.88
N ALA A 282 -13.08 28.28 -9.62
CA ALA A 282 -13.62 29.35 -10.45
C ALA A 282 -12.62 29.78 -11.54
N GLY A 283 -13.13 30.20 -12.70
CA GLY A 283 -12.32 30.75 -13.79
C GLY A 283 -11.32 29.73 -14.38
N GLU A 284 -10.05 30.11 -14.45
CA GLU A 284 -8.99 29.33 -15.12
C GLU A 284 -8.73 27.95 -14.49
N LEU A 285 -9.17 27.74 -13.25
CA LEU A 285 -8.99 26.49 -12.52
C LEU A 285 -10.19 25.52 -12.61
N GLU A 286 -11.25 25.87 -13.34
CA GLU A 286 -12.48 25.07 -13.41
C GLU A 286 -12.28 23.64 -13.95
N ASN A 287 -11.22 23.43 -14.74
CA ASN A 287 -10.87 22.15 -15.36
C ASN A 287 -9.83 21.36 -14.56
N LEU A 288 -9.45 21.81 -13.36
CA LEU A 288 -8.56 21.06 -12.48
C LEU A 288 -9.19 19.70 -12.14
N ARG A 289 -8.49 18.61 -12.48
CA ARG A 289 -8.89 17.26 -12.09
C ARG A 289 -8.62 17.06 -10.61
N VAL A 290 -9.67 17.09 -9.78
CA VAL A 290 -9.55 16.96 -8.33
C VAL A 290 -10.47 15.86 -7.79
N CYS A 291 -9.92 14.98 -6.96
CA CYS A 291 -10.66 14.00 -6.17
C CYS A 291 -10.76 14.46 -4.72
N PHE A 292 -11.97 14.66 -4.21
CA PHE A 292 -12.26 14.84 -2.79
C PHE A 292 -12.38 13.48 -2.14
N ALA A 293 -11.29 12.98 -1.54
CA ALA A 293 -11.26 11.64 -0.99
C ALA A 293 -12.29 11.43 0.12
N HIS A 294 -12.74 10.20 0.29
CA HIS A 294 -13.71 9.76 1.31
C HIS A 294 -15.12 10.36 1.17
N PHE A 295 -15.44 11.10 0.12
CA PHE A 295 -16.78 11.67 -0.09
C PHE A 295 -17.36 12.44 1.13
N GLY A 296 -16.52 13.07 1.95
CA GLY A 296 -16.94 13.74 3.19
C GLY A 296 -17.03 12.82 4.43
N GLY A 297 -16.97 11.50 4.23
CA GLY A 297 -17.14 10.45 5.22
C GLY A 297 -18.17 9.41 4.76
N TRP A 298 -18.13 8.22 5.39
CA TRP A 298 -19.09 7.14 5.10
C TRP A 298 -20.54 7.57 5.32
N ASP A 299 -20.76 8.48 6.28
CA ASP A 299 -22.04 9.01 6.71
C ASP A 299 -22.74 9.80 5.61
N SER A 300 -21.97 10.38 4.67
CA SER A 300 -22.52 11.03 3.48
C SER A 300 -23.39 10.10 2.65
N LEU A 301 -23.05 8.81 2.60
CA LEU A 301 -23.84 7.79 1.91
C LEU A 301 -24.68 6.93 2.86
N GLY A 302 -24.20 6.72 4.09
CA GLY A 302 -24.78 5.79 5.07
C GLY A 302 -25.87 6.38 5.97
N THR A 303 -26.10 7.69 5.94
CA THR A 303 -27.12 8.34 6.79
C THR A 303 -28.17 9.12 5.99
N PRO A 304 -29.46 9.11 6.41
CA PRO A 304 -30.47 9.97 5.82
C PRO A 304 -30.10 11.45 5.95
N GLY A 305 -30.03 12.15 4.81
CA GLY A 305 -29.64 13.55 4.77
C GLY A 305 -28.12 13.78 4.68
N GLY A 306 -27.29 12.74 4.61
CA GLY A 306 -25.84 12.88 4.41
C GLY A 306 -25.45 13.66 3.15
N LEU A 307 -26.32 13.67 2.14
CA LEU A 307 -26.17 14.44 0.88
C LEU A 307 -27.01 15.74 0.84
N ALA A 308 -27.56 16.18 1.97
CA ALA A 308 -28.36 17.41 2.03
C ALA A 308 -27.50 18.67 1.80
N GLU A 309 -28.15 19.77 1.41
CA GLU A 309 -27.46 21.06 1.29
C GLU A 309 -26.82 21.47 2.62
N GLY A 310 -25.58 21.96 2.56
CA GLY A 310 -24.81 22.37 3.73
C GLY A 310 -23.95 21.27 4.36
N THR A 311 -24.13 20.00 4.00
CA THR A 311 -23.19 18.93 4.41
C THR A 311 -21.97 18.87 3.48
N TRP A 312 -20.89 18.21 3.93
CA TRP A 312 -19.72 17.96 3.08
C TRP A 312 -20.09 17.07 1.89
N GLY A 313 -20.82 15.97 2.10
CA GLY A 313 -21.31 15.10 1.04
C GLY A 313 -22.18 15.81 0.01
N GLY A 314 -23.12 16.66 0.45
CA GLY A 314 -23.96 17.47 -0.43
C GLY A 314 -23.17 18.49 -1.25
N THR A 315 -22.15 19.12 -0.63
CA THR A 315 -21.26 20.05 -1.33
C THR A 315 -20.41 19.34 -2.39
N ILE A 316 -19.82 18.18 -2.07
CA ILE A 316 -19.05 17.38 -3.02
C ILE A 316 -19.95 16.93 -4.18
N LEU A 317 -21.16 16.44 -3.89
CA LEU A 317 -22.13 16.04 -4.91
C LEU A 317 -22.49 17.21 -5.85
N ARG A 318 -22.72 18.41 -5.30
CA ARG A 318 -22.96 19.62 -6.09
C ARG A 318 -21.78 19.92 -7.00
N LEU A 319 -20.56 19.97 -6.46
CA LEU A 319 -19.34 20.20 -7.23
C LEU A 319 -19.14 19.15 -8.34
N MET A 320 -19.42 17.87 -8.04
CA MET A 320 -19.37 16.78 -9.03
C MET A 320 -20.40 16.95 -10.15
N ARG A 321 -21.57 17.55 -9.90
CA ARG A 321 -22.58 17.81 -10.93
C ARG A 321 -22.29 19.08 -11.73
N GLU A 322 -21.78 20.12 -11.08
CA GLU A 322 -21.57 21.44 -11.69
C GLU A 322 -20.24 21.53 -12.43
N ARG A 323 -19.16 20.99 -11.86
CA ARG A 323 -17.80 21.14 -12.39
C ARG A 323 -17.42 19.99 -13.35
N PRO A 324 -16.55 20.23 -14.34
CA PRO A 324 -16.24 19.22 -15.37
C PRO A 324 -15.32 18.10 -14.86
N ALA A 325 -14.49 18.35 -13.84
CA ALA A 325 -13.36 17.50 -13.50
C ALA A 325 -13.26 17.16 -12.00
N VAL A 326 -14.40 17.12 -11.30
CA VAL A 326 -14.47 16.81 -9.86
C VAL A 326 -14.86 15.34 -9.64
N TYR A 327 -14.11 14.67 -8.78
CA TYR A 327 -14.21 13.26 -8.43
C TYR A 327 -14.31 13.09 -6.90
N THR A 328 -14.68 11.89 -6.46
CA THR A 328 -14.60 11.46 -5.06
C THR A 328 -14.22 9.99 -5.01
N ASP A 329 -13.61 9.55 -3.91
CA ASP A 329 -13.41 8.13 -3.63
C ASP A 329 -14.21 7.66 -2.40
N LEU A 330 -14.27 6.34 -2.19
CA LEU A 330 -14.96 5.69 -1.08
C LEU A 330 -13.98 5.13 -0.03
N ALA A 331 -12.76 5.69 0.01
CA ALA A 331 -11.70 5.18 0.86
C ALA A 331 -12.07 5.27 2.34
N PHE A 332 -11.68 4.26 3.12
CA PHE A 332 -11.96 4.18 4.56
C PHE A 332 -13.46 4.19 4.96
N HIS A 333 -14.39 3.86 4.05
CA HIS A 333 -15.81 3.72 4.42
C HIS A 333 -16.03 2.36 5.10
N THR A 334 -15.82 2.29 6.41
CA THR A 334 -15.90 1.04 7.20
C THR A 334 -17.08 0.98 8.14
N ASP A 335 -17.55 2.12 8.65
CA ASP A 335 -18.47 2.13 9.79
C ASP A 335 -19.89 1.65 9.44
N GLN A 336 -20.31 1.84 8.18
CA GLN A 336 -21.60 1.34 7.71
C GLN A 336 -21.73 -0.19 7.82
N ILE A 337 -20.61 -0.92 7.87
CA ILE A 337 -20.56 -2.39 7.98
C ILE A 337 -21.16 -2.86 9.32
N HIS A 338 -21.20 -1.99 10.32
CA HIS A 338 -21.60 -2.34 11.69
C HIS A 338 -23.09 -2.11 11.97
N ASP A 339 -23.83 -1.47 11.07
CA ASP A 339 -25.27 -1.22 11.20
C ASP A 339 -26.00 -1.62 9.90
N PRO A 340 -26.83 -2.68 9.91
CA PRO A 340 -27.57 -3.13 8.73
C PRO A 340 -28.44 -2.04 8.08
N ALA A 341 -29.01 -1.12 8.85
CA ALA A 341 -29.85 -0.05 8.29
C ALA A 341 -29.00 1.00 7.56
N ALA A 342 -27.84 1.35 8.13
CA ALA A 342 -26.88 2.24 7.51
C ALA A 342 -26.25 1.61 6.26
N GLU A 343 -25.89 0.33 6.32
CA GLU A 343 -25.38 -0.44 5.18
C GLU A 343 -26.36 -0.46 4.00
N ASP A 344 -27.62 -0.80 4.28
CA ASP A 344 -28.68 -0.82 3.28
C ASP A 344 -28.91 0.56 2.67
N HIS A 345 -28.87 1.62 3.49
CA HIS A 345 -28.97 2.99 3.00
C HIS A 345 -27.77 3.36 2.12
N TYR A 346 -26.56 3.02 2.56
CA TYR A 346 -25.30 3.26 1.86
C TYR A 346 -25.32 2.72 0.43
N PHE A 347 -25.61 1.42 0.26
CA PHE A 347 -25.57 0.81 -1.07
C PHE A 347 -26.74 1.22 -1.96
N ARG A 348 -27.93 1.49 -1.39
CA ARG A 348 -29.05 2.06 -2.17
C ARG A 348 -28.72 3.46 -2.68
N THR A 349 -28.15 4.32 -1.83
CA THR A 349 -27.74 5.68 -2.21
C THR A 349 -26.63 5.63 -3.25
N LEU A 350 -25.59 4.81 -3.04
CA LEU A 350 -24.51 4.63 -3.99
C LEU A 350 -25.02 4.14 -5.35
N ALA A 351 -25.91 3.13 -5.38
CA ALA A 351 -26.51 2.64 -6.62
C ALA A 351 -27.24 3.76 -7.38
N GLY A 352 -28.05 4.56 -6.68
CA GLY A 352 -28.75 5.70 -7.29
C GLY A 352 -27.81 6.76 -7.89
N LEU A 353 -26.66 7.03 -7.24
CA LEU A 353 -25.64 7.92 -7.81
C LEU A 353 -24.96 7.30 -9.04
N LEU A 354 -24.75 5.99 -9.05
CA LEU A 354 -24.11 5.27 -10.16
C LEU A 354 -25.02 5.07 -11.39
N ASP A 355 -26.33 5.35 -11.27
CA ASP A 355 -27.26 5.41 -12.40
C ASP A 355 -27.12 6.71 -13.20
N GLU A 356 -26.57 7.77 -12.60
CA GLU A 356 -26.23 9.01 -13.32
C GLU A 356 -24.89 8.81 -14.09
N ASP A 357 -24.91 8.78 -15.43
CA ASP A 357 -23.68 8.51 -16.22
C ASP A 357 -22.52 9.45 -15.85
N ARG A 358 -22.80 10.73 -15.58
CA ARG A 358 -21.79 11.70 -15.16
C ARG A 358 -21.14 11.33 -13.82
N LEU A 359 -21.93 10.97 -12.81
CA LEU A 359 -21.43 10.63 -11.48
C LEU A 359 -20.78 9.24 -11.46
N SER A 360 -21.29 8.30 -12.24
CA SER A 360 -20.74 6.95 -12.37
C SER A 360 -19.29 6.90 -12.82
N ARG A 361 -18.82 7.94 -13.53
CA ARG A 361 -17.43 8.09 -13.98
C ARG A 361 -16.54 8.84 -12.98
N ARG A 362 -17.11 9.34 -11.87
CA ARG A 362 -16.48 10.28 -10.93
C ARG A 362 -16.41 9.78 -9.50
N ILE A 363 -17.14 8.72 -9.17
CA ILE A 363 -17.01 7.99 -7.90
C ILE A 363 -15.99 6.88 -8.10
N LEU A 364 -14.99 6.82 -7.23
CA LEU A 364 -13.82 5.96 -7.35
C LEU A 364 -13.75 4.98 -6.17
N PHE A 365 -13.28 3.77 -6.44
CA PHE A 365 -12.92 2.83 -5.39
C PHE A 365 -11.54 3.21 -4.84
N GLY A 366 -11.46 3.43 -3.53
CA GLY A 366 -10.24 3.57 -2.76
C GLY A 366 -10.38 2.82 -1.45
N SER A 367 -9.29 2.41 -0.81
CA SER A 367 -9.38 1.69 0.47
C SER A 367 -8.78 2.44 1.65
N ASP A 368 -7.84 3.36 1.41
CA ASP A 368 -7.00 4.00 2.42
C ASP A 368 -6.07 2.99 3.13
N SER A 369 -5.52 2.02 2.38
CA SER A 369 -4.60 1.01 2.93
C SER A 369 -3.43 1.67 3.68
N TRP A 370 -2.86 0.91 4.63
CA TRP A 370 -2.05 1.38 5.76
C TRP A 370 -2.92 1.87 6.92
N LEU A 371 -3.87 2.78 6.70
CA LEU A 371 -4.80 3.25 7.74
C LEU A 371 -5.96 2.29 7.95
N LEU A 372 -6.51 1.76 6.86
CA LEU A 372 -7.57 0.72 6.87
C LEU A 372 -7.19 -0.48 7.72
N ARG A 373 -5.88 -0.81 7.82
CA ARG A 373 -5.40 -2.00 8.52
C ARG A 373 -5.77 -2.03 9.99
N MET A 374 -6.02 -0.86 10.59
CA MET A 374 -6.51 -0.72 11.95
C MET A 374 -7.96 -1.21 12.14
N GLU A 375 -8.77 -1.24 11.07
CA GLU A 375 -10.17 -1.73 11.08
C GLU A 375 -10.28 -3.13 10.49
N MET A 376 -9.67 -3.36 9.32
CA MET A 376 -9.76 -4.63 8.60
C MET A 376 -8.64 -4.81 7.59
N THR A 377 -8.53 -6.01 7.01
CA THR A 377 -7.56 -6.27 5.95
C THR A 377 -8.02 -5.69 4.63
N GLU A 378 -7.07 -5.40 3.74
CA GLU A 378 -7.34 -4.94 2.38
C GLU A 378 -8.24 -5.96 1.65
N ALA A 379 -7.90 -7.26 1.74
CA ALA A 379 -8.68 -8.34 1.13
C ALA A 379 -10.15 -8.36 1.60
N LEU A 380 -10.42 -8.09 2.88
CA LEU A 380 -11.79 -8.04 3.40
C LEU A 380 -12.57 -6.84 2.85
N PHE A 381 -11.94 -5.67 2.77
CA PHE A 381 -12.57 -4.46 2.25
C PHE A 381 -12.91 -4.60 0.76
N TRP A 382 -12.00 -5.14 -0.05
CA TRP A 382 -12.28 -5.47 -1.46
C TRP A 382 -13.39 -6.49 -1.62
N ARG A 383 -13.39 -7.54 -0.81
CA ARG A 383 -14.44 -8.57 -0.85
C ARG A 383 -15.80 -7.98 -0.49
N TYR A 384 -15.83 -7.12 0.53
CA TYR A 384 -17.06 -6.47 0.99
C TYR A 384 -17.77 -5.70 -0.13
N PHE A 385 -17.07 -4.79 -0.82
CA PHE A 385 -17.67 -4.04 -1.94
C PHE A 385 -18.07 -4.95 -3.10
N ARG A 386 -17.26 -5.97 -3.43
CA ARG A 386 -17.57 -6.95 -4.49
C ARG A 386 -18.82 -7.78 -4.19
N GLU A 387 -19.03 -8.18 -2.94
CA GLU A 387 -20.19 -8.98 -2.54
C GLU A 387 -21.47 -8.14 -2.41
N LYS A 388 -21.35 -6.85 -2.07
CA LYS A 388 -22.50 -5.96 -1.85
C LYS A 388 -22.97 -5.23 -3.11
N MET A 389 -22.14 -5.13 -4.14
CA MET A 389 -22.45 -4.45 -5.40
C MET A 389 -22.64 -5.44 -6.55
N SER A 390 -23.33 -5.02 -7.61
CA SER A 390 -23.28 -5.76 -8.87
C SER A 390 -21.88 -5.64 -9.49
N GLU A 391 -21.45 -6.64 -10.27
CA GLU A 391 -20.16 -6.58 -11.00
C GLU A 391 -20.09 -5.35 -11.92
N VAL A 392 -21.23 -4.98 -12.52
CA VAL A 392 -21.30 -3.79 -13.39
C VAL A 392 -21.02 -2.52 -12.60
N ASP A 393 -21.65 -2.34 -11.43
CA ASP A 393 -21.45 -1.15 -10.62
C ASP A 393 -20.08 -1.12 -9.96
N PHE A 394 -19.57 -2.27 -9.53
CA PHE A 394 -18.22 -2.37 -9.01
C PHE A 394 -17.18 -1.96 -10.06
N ARG A 395 -17.34 -2.41 -11.31
CA ARG A 395 -16.47 -1.97 -12.42
C ARG A 395 -16.58 -0.48 -12.73
N LYS A 396 -17.73 0.18 -12.51
CA LYS A 396 -17.83 1.64 -12.66
C LYS A 396 -16.85 2.34 -11.74
N ILE A 397 -16.82 1.96 -10.45
CA ILE A 397 -16.00 2.62 -9.43
C ILE A 397 -14.55 2.11 -9.38
N ALA A 398 -14.29 0.84 -9.71
CA ALA A 398 -12.96 0.22 -9.59
C ALA A 398 -12.19 0.15 -10.92
N VAL A 399 -12.84 0.43 -12.06
CA VAL A 399 -12.20 0.37 -13.39
C VAL A 399 -12.45 1.67 -14.16
N ARG A 400 -13.70 1.99 -14.51
CA ARG A 400 -14.04 3.09 -15.43
C ARG A 400 -13.68 4.45 -14.85
N GLY A 401 -14.14 4.75 -13.64
CA GLY A 401 -13.85 6.00 -12.94
C GLY A 401 -12.35 6.22 -12.73
N PRO A 402 -11.62 5.25 -12.13
CA PRO A 402 -10.18 5.37 -11.92
C PRO A 402 -9.40 5.58 -13.22
N ARG A 403 -9.75 4.89 -14.29
CA ARG A 403 -9.14 5.08 -15.62
C ARG A 403 -9.33 6.51 -16.14
N SER A 404 -10.54 7.05 -16.01
CA SER A 404 -10.85 8.45 -16.36
C SER A 404 -10.03 9.43 -15.51
N PHE A 405 -10.00 9.24 -14.19
CA PHE A 405 -9.30 10.12 -13.25
C PHE A 405 -7.78 10.14 -13.52
N LEU A 406 -7.18 8.97 -13.75
CA LEU A 406 -5.74 8.80 -13.94
C LEU A 406 -5.27 9.12 -15.36
N GLY A 407 -6.19 9.27 -16.32
CA GLY A 407 -5.89 9.67 -17.68
C GLY A 407 -5.55 8.53 -18.64
N PHE A 408 -6.11 7.35 -18.39
CA PHE A 408 -6.09 6.25 -19.34
C PHE A 408 -6.86 6.60 -20.62
N PRO A 409 -6.53 5.96 -21.76
CA PRO A 409 -7.28 6.16 -22.99
C PRO A 409 -8.75 5.78 -22.84
N GLU A 410 -9.66 6.55 -23.43
CA GLU A 410 -11.08 6.23 -23.45
C GLU A 410 -11.37 5.02 -24.34
N GLU A 411 -12.13 4.05 -23.82
CA GLU A 411 -12.61 2.91 -24.59
C GLU A 411 -13.85 3.33 -25.40
N GLY A 412 -13.75 3.40 -26.74
CA GLY A 412 -14.94 3.47 -27.62
C GLY A 412 -15.12 4.70 -28.51
N GLY A 413 -14.08 5.48 -28.82
CA GLY A 413 -14.17 6.46 -29.92
C GLY A 413 -14.15 5.74 -31.28
N GLY A 414 -15.28 5.65 -31.98
CA GLY A 414 -15.43 5.02 -33.29
C GLY A 414 -14.72 5.72 -34.46
N GLY A 415 -13.53 6.29 -34.23
CA GLY A 415 -12.67 6.87 -35.25
C GLY A 415 -11.38 6.04 -35.42
N GLU A 416 -10.80 6.07 -36.62
CA GLU A 416 -9.61 5.29 -37.04
C GLU A 416 -8.30 5.57 -36.26
N THR A 417 -8.34 6.36 -35.19
CA THR A 417 -7.16 6.71 -34.39
C THR A 417 -7.14 5.95 -33.06
N THR A 418 -6.07 5.19 -32.81
CA THR A 418 -5.81 4.51 -31.54
C THR A 418 -5.97 5.47 -30.35
N PRO A 419 -6.82 5.16 -29.35
CA PRO A 419 -6.99 6.00 -28.17
C PRO A 419 -5.64 6.29 -27.48
N LYS A 420 -5.32 7.56 -27.26
CA LYS A 420 -4.06 7.99 -26.62
C LYS A 420 -4.25 8.28 -25.13
N PRO A 421 -3.27 7.96 -24.28
CA PRO A 421 -3.30 8.37 -22.88
C PRO A 421 -3.17 9.89 -22.75
N ARG A 422 -3.63 10.43 -21.62
CA ARG A 422 -3.45 11.83 -21.24
C ARG A 422 -1.98 12.14 -20.92
N ALA A 423 -1.62 13.42 -20.87
CA ALA A 423 -0.21 13.82 -20.80
C ALA A 423 0.49 13.34 -19.52
N ASN A 424 -0.19 13.32 -18.36
CA ASN A 424 0.38 12.76 -17.14
C ASN A 424 0.72 11.27 -17.27
N LEU A 425 -0.20 10.47 -17.81
CA LEU A 425 0.02 9.04 -17.98
C LEU A 425 1.08 8.78 -19.06
N GLN A 426 1.07 9.54 -20.15
CA GLN A 426 2.13 9.44 -21.16
C GLN A 426 3.51 9.72 -20.57
N ARG A 427 3.69 10.78 -19.77
CA ARG A 427 4.98 11.06 -19.11
C ARG A 427 5.43 9.93 -18.20
N HIS A 428 4.49 9.30 -17.49
CA HIS A 428 4.80 8.15 -16.64
C HIS A 428 5.21 6.91 -17.47
N LEU A 429 4.54 6.65 -18.59
CA LEU A 429 4.93 5.60 -19.52
C LEU A 429 6.33 5.87 -20.11
N ASP A 430 6.62 7.12 -20.51
CA ASP A 430 7.94 7.52 -21.01
C ASP A 430 9.02 7.39 -19.93
N PHE A 431 8.67 7.61 -18.66
CA PHE A 431 9.56 7.34 -17.53
C PHE A 431 9.86 5.85 -17.40
N LEU A 432 8.86 4.97 -17.42
CA LEU A 432 9.06 3.52 -17.36
C LEU A 432 9.89 3.03 -18.56
N THR A 433 9.61 3.52 -19.77
CA THR A 433 10.37 3.19 -20.98
C THR A 433 11.84 3.61 -20.88
N ARG A 434 12.14 4.80 -20.36
CA ARG A 434 13.53 5.25 -20.16
C ARG A 434 14.30 4.40 -19.15
N HIS A 435 13.58 3.73 -18.25
CA HIS A 435 14.15 2.85 -17.22
C HIS A 435 13.84 1.38 -17.51
N ALA A 436 13.60 1.00 -18.76
CA ALA A 436 13.16 -0.35 -19.13
C ALA A 436 14.12 -1.46 -18.69
N SER A 437 15.40 -1.14 -18.46
CA SER A 437 16.43 -2.05 -17.97
C SER A 437 16.66 -2.01 -16.44
N GLN A 438 15.86 -1.23 -15.71
CA GLN A 438 16.00 -1.01 -14.27
C GLN A 438 14.71 -1.41 -13.52
N VAL A 439 13.74 -1.99 -14.23
CA VAL A 439 12.48 -2.40 -13.60
C VAL A 439 12.65 -3.69 -12.80
N GLY A 440 11.92 -3.77 -11.69
CA GLY A 440 11.98 -4.90 -10.74
C GLY A 440 11.07 -6.07 -11.06
N ALA A 441 10.21 -5.92 -12.07
CA ALA A 441 9.28 -6.94 -12.54
C ALA A 441 8.86 -6.61 -13.98
N TYR A 442 8.33 -7.61 -14.70
CA TYR A 442 7.71 -7.32 -15.99
C TYR A 442 6.51 -6.39 -15.79
N PRO A 443 6.36 -5.35 -16.62
CA PRO A 443 5.19 -4.49 -16.54
C PRO A 443 3.89 -5.22 -16.79
N THR A 444 2.80 -4.70 -16.26
CA THR A 444 1.44 -5.17 -16.57
C THR A 444 1.17 -5.14 -18.07
N ALA A 445 0.17 -5.93 -18.50
CA ALA A 445 -0.18 -6.03 -19.92
C ALA A 445 -0.52 -4.66 -20.54
N TRP A 446 -1.15 -3.77 -19.77
CA TRP A 446 -1.52 -2.44 -20.24
C TRP A 446 -0.30 -1.52 -20.46
N VAL A 447 0.75 -1.63 -19.64
CA VAL A 447 1.99 -0.86 -19.86
C VAL A 447 2.72 -1.37 -21.09
N GLN A 448 2.81 -2.69 -21.25
CA GLN A 448 3.41 -3.29 -22.45
C GLN A 448 2.67 -2.86 -23.72
N GLN A 449 1.34 -2.89 -23.70
CA GLN A 449 0.49 -2.50 -24.82
C GLN A 449 0.67 -1.01 -25.19
N LEU A 450 0.71 -0.11 -24.21
CA LEU A 450 0.80 1.33 -24.48
C LEU A 450 2.22 1.81 -24.82
N THR A 451 3.26 1.09 -24.39
CA THR A 451 4.66 1.46 -24.68
C THR A 451 5.22 0.76 -25.91
N GLY A 452 4.85 -0.50 -26.16
CA GLY A 452 5.41 -1.32 -27.24
C GLY A 452 6.91 -1.64 -27.07
N VAL A 453 7.47 -1.42 -25.86
CA VAL A 453 8.90 -1.60 -25.57
C VAL A 453 9.12 -2.91 -24.82
N THR A 454 10.25 -3.58 -25.10
CA THR A 454 10.71 -4.74 -24.34
C THR A 454 11.42 -4.28 -23.07
N PHE A 455 11.03 -4.85 -21.93
CA PHE A 455 11.62 -4.55 -20.62
C PHE A 455 12.60 -5.65 -20.20
N GLU A 456 13.73 -5.26 -19.62
CA GLU A 456 14.69 -6.17 -18.99
C GLU A 456 14.48 -6.08 -17.48
N ALA A 457 13.68 -7.00 -16.93
CA ALA A 457 13.37 -6.99 -15.51
C ALA A 457 14.43 -7.73 -14.68
N GLU A 458 15.01 -7.05 -13.69
CA GLU A 458 15.74 -7.72 -12.60
C GLU A 458 14.74 -8.13 -11.52
N ARG A 459 14.12 -9.30 -11.73
CA ARG A 459 12.92 -9.68 -10.98
C ARG A 459 13.13 -9.83 -9.46
N GLU A 460 12.29 -9.17 -8.67
CA GLU A 460 12.08 -9.53 -7.27
C GLU A 460 11.22 -10.80 -7.14
N PRO A 461 11.59 -11.67 -6.19
CA PRO A 461 11.45 -13.11 -6.35
C PRO A 461 10.02 -13.61 -6.19
N ALA A 462 9.76 -14.81 -6.69
CA ALA A 462 8.59 -15.58 -6.30
C ALA A 462 8.46 -15.54 -4.78
N ASP A 463 7.27 -15.20 -4.30
CA ASP A 463 6.93 -15.26 -2.90
C ASP A 463 7.50 -16.55 -2.29
N TRP A 464 8.43 -16.44 -1.33
CA TRP A 464 8.94 -17.62 -0.60
C TRP A 464 7.88 -18.11 0.41
N ARG A 465 6.68 -18.36 -0.11
CA ARG A 465 5.49 -18.86 0.56
C ARG A 465 5.31 -20.31 0.14
N ARG A 466 4.66 -21.12 0.99
CA ARG A 466 4.42 -22.53 0.66
C ARG A 466 3.40 -22.69 -0.46
N GLN A 467 2.64 -21.66 -0.77
CA GLN A 467 1.64 -21.62 -1.84
C GLN A 467 2.26 -21.30 -3.20
N SER A 468 3.46 -20.72 -3.24
CA SER A 468 4.15 -20.37 -4.48
C SER A 468 4.68 -21.64 -5.16
N VAL A 469 4.15 -21.93 -6.35
CA VAL A 469 4.61 -23.03 -7.21
C VAL A 469 6.11 -22.93 -7.48
N PRO A 470 6.68 -21.79 -7.94
CA PRO A 470 8.11 -21.70 -8.19
C PRO A 470 8.97 -21.86 -6.94
N ALA A 471 8.55 -21.31 -5.78
CA ALA A 471 9.29 -21.49 -4.53
C ALA A 471 9.26 -22.95 -4.04
N ARG A 472 8.11 -23.63 -4.18
CA ARG A 472 7.97 -25.07 -3.91
C ARG A 472 8.84 -25.90 -4.84
N ALA A 473 8.80 -25.63 -6.14
CA ALA A 473 9.52 -26.40 -7.15
C ALA A 473 11.02 -26.36 -6.88
N ILE A 474 11.60 -25.16 -6.71
CA ILE A 474 13.04 -25.05 -6.42
C ILE A 474 13.40 -25.62 -5.05
N TYR A 475 12.57 -25.44 -4.01
CA TYR A 475 12.86 -25.97 -2.70
C TYR A 475 12.79 -27.50 -2.66
N ALA A 476 11.81 -28.11 -3.34
CA ALA A 476 11.67 -29.56 -3.45
C ALA A 476 12.91 -30.18 -4.11
N LEU A 477 13.34 -29.62 -5.25
CA LEU A 477 14.55 -30.02 -5.96
C LEU A 477 15.81 -29.82 -5.10
N ALA A 478 15.98 -28.64 -4.49
CA ALA A 478 17.14 -28.33 -3.66
C ALA A 478 17.26 -29.25 -2.42
N ARG A 479 16.13 -29.67 -1.84
CA ARG A 479 16.09 -30.49 -0.62
C ARG A 479 16.80 -31.84 -0.79
N GLU A 480 16.82 -32.40 -1.99
CA GLU A 480 17.56 -33.63 -2.30
C GLU A 480 19.06 -33.46 -2.06
N TYR A 481 19.57 -32.26 -2.34
CA TYR A 481 20.99 -31.92 -2.27
C TYR A 481 21.41 -31.23 -0.96
N MET A 482 20.48 -30.82 -0.11
CA MET A 482 20.78 -30.25 1.21
C MET A 482 21.45 -31.26 2.17
N SER A 483 22.35 -30.76 3.01
CA SER A 483 22.85 -31.46 4.20
C SER A 483 21.77 -31.62 5.28
N GLY A 484 22.02 -32.49 6.27
CA GLY A 484 21.09 -32.66 7.40
C GLY A 484 20.83 -31.37 8.18
N SER A 485 21.86 -30.55 8.39
CA SER A 485 21.74 -29.25 9.07
C SER A 485 20.86 -28.27 8.29
N GLN A 486 21.07 -28.16 6.98
CA GLN A 486 20.27 -27.30 6.11
C GLN A 486 18.79 -27.74 6.06
N ARG A 487 18.52 -29.05 6.05
CA ARG A 487 17.13 -29.57 6.11
C ARG A 487 16.45 -29.25 7.44
N ASN A 488 17.17 -29.33 8.55
CA ASN A 488 16.63 -29.02 9.89
C ASN A 488 16.24 -27.54 10.05
N GLY A 489 16.84 -26.64 9.27
CA GLY A 489 16.44 -25.22 9.20
C GLY A 489 15.04 -24.98 8.60
N GLY A 490 14.46 -25.98 7.94
CA GLY A 490 13.11 -25.92 7.40
C GLY A 490 12.94 -25.02 6.17
N TYR A 491 11.69 -24.83 5.75
CA TYR A 491 11.35 -24.10 4.51
C TYR A 491 11.79 -22.64 4.56
N ALA A 492 11.53 -21.94 5.66
CA ALA A 492 11.81 -20.50 5.79
C ALA A 492 13.31 -20.20 5.65
N ALA A 493 14.18 -20.98 6.32
CA ALA A 493 15.63 -20.81 6.22
C ALA A 493 16.19 -21.19 4.84
N GLY A 494 15.45 -22.02 4.08
CA GLY A 494 15.85 -22.44 2.74
C GLY A 494 15.96 -21.29 1.73
N ARG A 495 15.24 -20.19 1.95
CA ARG A 495 15.19 -19.05 1.03
C ARG A 495 16.58 -18.47 0.73
N ASP A 496 17.45 -18.46 1.74
CA ASP A 496 18.75 -17.78 1.73
C ASP A 496 19.90 -18.71 1.35
N LEU A 497 19.63 -20.02 1.15
CA LEU A 497 20.64 -20.98 0.70
C LEU A 497 21.10 -20.67 -0.72
N ARG A 498 22.42 -20.59 -0.94
CA ARG A 498 22.97 -20.45 -2.28
C ARG A 498 23.05 -21.82 -2.94
N LEU A 499 22.91 -21.83 -4.26
CA LEU A 499 23.03 -23.03 -5.07
C LEU A 499 24.37 -23.76 -4.86
N ARG A 500 25.48 -23.02 -4.73
CA ARG A 500 26.81 -23.58 -4.40
C ARG A 500 26.94 -24.18 -2.99
N ASP A 501 26.00 -23.90 -2.10
CA ASP A 501 25.99 -24.48 -0.74
C ASP A 501 25.31 -25.87 -0.72
N LEU A 502 24.76 -26.32 -1.87
CA LEU A 502 24.13 -27.62 -2.03
C LEU A 502 25.14 -28.67 -2.54
N ARG A 503 24.92 -29.93 -2.16
CA ARG A 503 25.86 -31.04 -2.46
C ARG A 503 26.02 -31.35 -3.96
N TYR A 504 25.13 -30.86 -4.82
CA TYR A 504 25.27 -31.06 -6.27
C TYR A 504 26.42 -30.23 -6.86
N TRP A 505 26.81 -29.14 -6.19
CA TRP A 505 27.74 -28.17 -6.73
C TRP A 505 29.19 -28.62 -6.50
N ASP A 506 29.76 -29.30 -7.50
CA ASP A 506 31.18 -29.67 -7.52
C ASP A 506 31.77 -29.45 -8.93
N PRO A 507 32.38 -28.28 -9.20
CA PRO A 507 32.99 -27.99 -10.50
C PRO A 507 34.13 -28.93 -10.91
N ARG A 508 34.61 -29.79 -10.01
CA ARG A 508 35.66 -30.77 -10.31
C ARG A 508 35.09 -32.11 -10.80
N ASP A 509 33.79 -32.33 -10.64
CA ASP A 509 33.12 -33.51 -11.19
C ASP A 509 33.03 -33.39 -12.72
N PRO A 510 33.56 -34.35 -13.50
CA PRO A 510 33.46 -34.35 -14.96
C PRO A 510 32.02 -34.26 -15.48
N ASN A 511 31.02 -34.65 -14.68
CA ASN A 511 29.60 -34.64 -15.03
C ASN A 511 28.88 -33.33 -14.66
N PHE A 512 29.57 -32.41 -13.97
CA PHE A 512 28.98 -31.23 -13.36
C PHE A 512 28.20 -30.36 -14.35
N GLU A 513 28.82 -29.97 -15.45
CA GLU A 513 28.17 -29.06 -16.42
C GLU A 513 27.16 -29.79 -17.29
N GLY A 514 27.56 -30.89 -17.94
CA GLY A 514 26.78 -31.53 -19.00
C GLY A 514 25.64 -32.43 -18.53
N GLN A 515 25.76 -33.05 -17.36
CA GLN A 515 24.76 -34.00 -16.86
C GLN A 515 24.06 -33.47 -15.61
N THR A 516 24.81 -33.01 -14.60
CA THR A 516 24.24 -32.56 -13.33
C THR A 516 23.47 -31.25 -13.48
N CYS A 517 24.13 -30.16 -13.89
CA CYS A 517 23.47 -28.85 -14.00
C CYS A 517 22.37 -28.83 -15.08
N LEU A 518 22.61 -29.48 -16.23
CA LEU A 518 21.63 -29.56 -17.31
C LEU A 518 20.43 -30.44 -16.93
N GLY A 519 20.66 -31.52 -16.17
CA GLY A 519 19.59 -32.36 -15.61
C GLY A 519 18.70 -31.56 -14.66
N LEU A 520 19.30 -30.87 -13.69
CA LEU A 520 18.57 -30.02 -12.74
C LEU A 520 17.75 -28.92 -13.45
N ALA A 521 18.30 -28.32 -14.50
CA ALA A 521 17.58 -27.34 -15.31
C ALA A 521 16.35 -27.95 -16.00
N ARG A 522 16.48 -29.15 -16.59
CA ARG A 522 15.37 -29.87 -17.23
C ARG A 522 14.29 -30.29 -16.24
N ASP A 523 14.69 -30.82 -15.08
CA ASP A 523 13.77 -31.29 -14.05
C ASP A 523 12.98 -30.12 -13.47
N LEU A 524 13.66 -29.00 -13.20
CA LEU A 524 13.00 -27.80 -12.69
C LEU A 524 12.02 -27.20 -13.70
N VAL A 525 12.39 -27.19 -14.98
CA VAL A 525 11.50 -26.75 -16.08
C VAL A 525 10.29 -27.67 -16.17
N GLY A 526 10.48 -28.99 -16.16
CA GLY A 526 9.39 -29.96 -16.21
C GLY A 526 8.41 -29.80 -15.04
N ALA A 527 8.93 -29.64 -13.82
CA ALA A 527 8.10 -29.41 -12.64
C ALA A 527 7.28 -28.11 -12.71
N CYS A 528 7.72 -27.12 -13.49
CA CYS A 528 6.98 -25.88 -13.68
C CYS A 528 5.93 -26.00 -14.80
N GLU A 529 6.22 -26.75 -15.88
CA GLU A 529 5.27 -27.00 -16.98
C GLU A 529 4.01 -27.73 -16.52
N ASP A 530 4.09 -28.55 -15.46
CA ASP A 530 2.93 -29.24 -14.88
C ASP A 530 1.90 -28.28 -14.25
N HIS A 531 2.29 -27.02 -14.03
CA HIS A 531 1.53 -26.05 -13.22
C HIS A 531 1.45 -24.65 -13.84
N GLY A 532 2.08 -24.42 -14.99
CA GLY A 532 2.13 -23.11 -15.62
C GLY A 532 2.59 -23.14 -17.07
N ASP A 533 2.15 -22.13 -17.81
CA ASP A 533 2.48 -21.91 -19.22
C ASP A 533 3.68 -20.98 -19.37
N TYR A 534 4.40 -21.05 -20.49
CA TYR A 534 5.50 -20.11 -20.74
C TYR A 534 5.00 -18.68 -20.94
N ALA A 535 5.60 -17.74 -20.22
CA ALA A 535 5.26 -16.31 -20.28
C ALA A 535 6.18 -15.56 -21.26
N HIS A 536 5.73 -14.39 -21.74
CA HIS A 536 6.57 -13.35 -22.37
C HIS A 536 7.57 -13.82 -23.46
N GLY A 537 7.18 -14.78 -24.31
CA GLY A 537 8.04 -15.26 -25.41
C GLY A 537 9.17 -16.19 -24.98
N TRP A 538 9.14 -16.69 -23.74
CA TRP A 538 9.93 -17.83 -23.31
C TRP A 538 9.42 -19.12 -23.98
N ASP A 539 10.34 -20.05 -24.16
CA ASP A 539 10.06 -21.41 -24.57
C ASP A 539 10.91 -22.37 -23.74
N ARG A 540 10.62 -23.65 -23.86
CA ARG A 540 11.31 -24.72 -23.12
C ARG A 540 12.83 -24.67 -23.27
N ASN A 541 13.33 -24.47 -24.48
CA ASN A 541 14.78 -24.52 -24.74
C ASN A 541 15.47 -23.33 -24.08
N ARG A 542 14.93 -22.12 -24.26
CA ARG A 542 15.46 -20.90 -23.64
C ARG A 542 15.43 -20.98 -22.12
N ALA A 543 14.36 -21.53 -21.54
CA ALA A 543 14.24 -21.74 -20.11
C ALA A 543 15.33 -22.67 -19.57
N ILE A 544 15.54 -23.82 -20.23
CA ILE A 544 16.56 -24.80 -19.86
C ILE A 544 17.97 -24.18 -19.95
N GLU A 545 18.29 -23.51 -21.07
CA GLU A 545 19.60 -22.86 -21.25
C GLU A 545 19.87 -21.83 -20.15
N ARG A 546 18.86 -21.01 -19.81
CA ARG A 546 19.02 -19.99 -18.77
C ARG A 546 19.23 -20.60 -17.39
N LEU A 547 18.47 -21.63 -17.03
CA LEU A 547 18.60 -22.30 -15.74
C LEU A 547 19.88 -23.11 -15.64
N HIS A 548 20.32 -23.72 -16.74
CA HIS A 548 21.60 -24.45 -16.81
C HIS A 548 22.76 -23.55 -16.42
N GLU A 549 22.82 -22.33 -16.97
CA GLU A 549 23.85 -21.35 -16.61
C GLU A 549 23.79 -20.94 -15.13
N VAL A 550 22.58 -20.78 -14.59
CA VAL A 550 22.37 -20.43 -13.19
C VAL A 550 22.85 -21.53 -12.24
N PHE A 551 22.52 -22.79 -12.52
CA PHE A 551 22.97 -23.94 -11.72
C PHE A 551 24.48 -24.12 -11.77
N ARG A 552 25.09 -23.87 -12.93
CA ARG A 552 26.55 -23.94 -13.14
C ARG A 552 27.28 -22.87 -12.32
N GLN A 553 26.82 -21.62 -12.36
CA GLN A 553 27.43 -20.52 -11.60
C GLN A 553 27.29 -20.71 -10.08
N GLY A 554 26.16 -21.21 -9.59
CA GLY A 554 25.95 -21.50 -8.16
C GLY A 554 25.78 -20.26 -7.25
N GLU A 555 25.83 -19.05 -7.81
CA GLU A 555 25.83 -17.80 -7.04
C GLU A 555 24.46 -17.43 -6.45
N LYS A 556 23.37 -17.81 -7.11
CA LYS A 556 22.01 -17.41 -6.74
C LYS A 556 21.49 -18.17 -5.51
N THR A 557 20.71 -17.48 -4.68
CA THR A 557 19.91 -18.09 -3.61
C THR A 557 18.66 -18.76 -4.16
N LEU A 558 18.07 -19.70 -3.42
CA LEU A 558 16.86 -20.39 -3.86
C LEU A 558 15.72 -19.43 -4.15
N VAL A 559 15.55 -18.39 -3.33
CA VAL A 559 14.51 -17.36 -3.57
C VAL A 559 14.74 -16.61 -4.88
N LYS A 560 16.00 -16.34 -5.25
CA LYS A 560 16.33 -15.70 -6.54
C LYS A 560 16.12 -16.64 -7.74
N VAL A 561 16.31 -17.95 -7.57
CA VAL A 561 15.96 -18.94 -8.59
C VAL A 561 14.44 -19.05 -8.74
N ALA A 562 13.70 -19.03 -7.64
CA ALA A 562 12.24 -19.02 -7.66
C ALA A 562 11.70 -17.80 -8.45
N GLY A 563 12.25 -16.61 -8.23
CA GLY A 563 11.97 -15.44 -9.06
C GLY A 563 12.23 -15.66 -10.55
N LEU A 564 13.35 -16.27 -10.91
CA LEU A 564 13.63 -16.60 -12.31
C LEU A 564 12.57 -17.53 -12.93
N LEU A 565 12.09 -18.55 -12.22
CA LEU A 565 11.04 -19.43 -12.72
C LEU A 565 9.75 -18.68 -12.99
N ASP A 566 9.40 -17.81 -12.06
CA ASP A 566 8.24 -16.95 -12.11
C ASP A 566 8.33 -15.97 -13.31
N MET A 567 9.52 -15.76 -13.91
CA MET A 567 9.74 -14.94 -15.13
C MET A 567 9.52 -15.74 -16.40
N ILE A 568 9.82 -17.03 -16.33
CA ILE A 568 9.77 -17.96 -17.45
C ILE A 568 8.32 -18.48 -17.61
N PHE A 569 7.60 -18.65 -16.50
CA PHE A 569 6.29 -19.27 -16.44
C PHE A 569 5.21 -18.34 -15.86
N HIS A 570 3.99 -18.49 -16.34
CA HIS A 570 2.76 -18.00 -15.74
C HIS A 570 2.06 -19.19 -15.07
N PHE A 571 1.96 -19.17 -13.75
CA PHE A 571 1.35 -20.25 -12.98
C PHE A 571 -0.14 -19.98 -12.71
N ASP A 572 -0.97 -20.99 -12.93
CA ASP A 572 -2.41 -20.88 -12.68
C ASP A 572 -2.69 -20.79 -11.18
N ARG A 573 -3.12 -19.61 -10.70
CA ARG A 573 -3.42 -19.37 -9.28
C ARG A 573 -4.67 -20.09 -8.77
N ALA A 574 -5.42 -20.77 -9.63
CA ALA A 574 -6.70 -21.40 -9.31
C ALA A 574 -6.59 -22.80 -8.66
N MET A 575 -5.40 -23.38 -8.50
CA MET A 575 -5.20 -24.73 -7.93
C MET A 575 -4.36 -24.76 -6.65
N VAL A 576 -4.57 -23.82 -5.71
CA VAL A 576 -3.96 -23.89 -4.36
C VAL A 576 -5.01 -23.89 -3.27
#